data_AF-A0A352L7H8-F1
#
_entry.id   AF-A0A352L7H8-F1
#
_cell.length_a   1.000
_cell.length_b   1.000
_cell.length_c   1.000
_cell.angle_alpha   90.00
_cell.angle_beta   90.00
_cell.angle_gamma   90.00
#
_symmetry.space_group_name_H-M   'P 1'
#
loop_
_entity.id
_entity.type
_entity.pdbx_description
1 polymer ?
#
loop_
_entity_poly.entity_id
_entity_poly.type
_entity_poly.pdbx_seq_one_letter_code
_entity_poly.pdbx_strand_id
1 'polypeptide(L)' 'MAMDPKVMFEKMDTDKDGVVTKSEQPQWQFFDRLDLNGDGKLTLEEAQEAFKKMMQQRPPGGGGGPGGGGAG' A
#
# COMPACT_ATOMS: atom_id res chain seq x y z
N MET A 1 -9.42 4.21 14.10
CA MET A 1 -9.80 3.99 12.69
C MET A 1 -8.96 2.86 12.14
N ALA A 2 -9.60 1.79 11.66
CA ALA A 2 -8.92 0.87 10.75
C ALA A 2 -8.52 1.70 9.50
N MET A 3 -7.28 1.59 9.07
CA MET A 3 -6.88 2.16 7.79
C MET A 3 -7.54 1.33 6.69
N ASP A 4 -8.66 1.81 6.17
CA ASP A 4 -9.28 1.22 5.00
C ASP A 4 -8.36 1.42 3.80
N PRO A 5 -7.90 0.35 3.12
CA PRO A 5 -7.00 0.46 1.97
C PRO A 5 -7.58 1.35 0.87
N LYS A 6 -8.92 1.35 0.73
CA LYS A 6 -9.64 2.23 -0.18
C LYS A 6 -9.44 3.71 0.15
N VAL A 7 -9.51 4.10 1.42
CA VAL A 7 -9.35 5.50 1.85
C VAL A 7 -7.92 5.99 1.62
N MET A 8 -6.94 5.10 1.75
CA MET A 8 -5.55 5.40 1.42
C MET A 8 -5.37 5.55 -0.09
N PHE A 9 -5.90 4.61 -0.87
CA PHE A 9 -5.87 4.66 -2.33
C PHE A 9 -6.50 5.95 -2.89
N GLU A 10 -7.70 6.31 -2.44
CA GLU A 10 -8.40 7.54 -2.85
C GLU A 10 -7.66 8.84 -2.48
N LYS A 11 -6.70 8.79 -1.55
CA LYS A 11 -5.84 9.93 -1.21
C LYS A 11 -4.63 10.06 -2.14
N MET A 12 -4.25 8.98 -2.82
CA MET A 12 -3.11 8.94 -3.73
C MET A 12 -3.55 9.16 -5.16
N ASP A 13 -4.71 8.58 -5.50
CA ASP A 13 -5.42 8.74 -6.76
C ASP A 13 -5.93 10.18 -6.86
N THR A 14 -5.15 11.01 -7.55
CA THR A 14 -5.38 12.46 -7.56
C THR A 14 -6.41 12.83 -8.62
N ASP A 15 -6.39 12.13 -9.74
CA ASP A 15 -7.34 12.33 -10.84
C ASP A 15 -8.64 11.50 -10.69
N LYS A 16 -8.67 10.55 -9.76
CA LYS A 16 -9.80 9.67 -9.44
C LYS A 16 -10.18 8.76 -10.61
N ASP A 17 -9.20 8.36 -11.41
CA ASP A 17 -9.41 7.45 -12.52
C ASP A 17 -9.48 5.97 -12.07
N GLY A 18 -9.20 5.70 -10.79
CA GLY A 18 -9.20 4.36 -10.21
C GLY A 18 -7.87 3.63 -10.29
N VAL A 19 -6.80 4.30 -10.74
CA VAL A 19 -5.42 3.84 -10.71
C VAL A 19 -4.50 4.96 -10.18
N VAL A 20 -3.40 4.60 -9.52
CA VAL A 20 -2.36 5.56 -9.15
C VAL A 20 -1.15 5.28 -10.02
N THR A 21 -0.70 6.27 -10.76
CA THR A 21 0.48 6.11 -11.62
C THR A 21 1.74 6.67 -10.96
N LYS A 22 2.93 6.21 -11.40
CA LYS A 22 4.21 6.81 -10.97
C LYS A 22 4.29 8.32 -11.23
N SER A 23 3.59 8.81 -12.25
CA SER A 23 3.55 10.23 -12.59
C SER A 23 2.79 11.06 -11.55
N GLU A 24 1.77 10.48 -10.92
CA GLU A 24 1.00 11.14 -9.85
C GLU A 24 1.72 11.07 -8.50
N GLN A 25 2.45 9.97 -8.25
CA GLN A 25 3.19 9.75 -7.01
C GLN A 25 4.68 9.43 -7.26
N PRO A 26 5.47 10.35 -7.86
CA PRO A 26 6.87 10.10 -8.21
C PRO A 26 7.81 9.96 -6.99
N GLN A 27 7.38 10.50 -5.85
CA GLN A 27 8.11 10.48 -4.59
C GLN A 27 7.94 9.19 -3.79
N TRP A 28 7.17 8.24 -4.30
CA TRP A 28 6.74 7.08 -3.53
C TRP A 28 7.64 5.88 -3.81
N GLN A 29 8.70 5.74 -3.01
CA GLN A 29 9.68 4.66 -3.15
C GLN A 29 9.14 3.24 -2.90
N PHE A 30 7.92 3.14 -2.36
CA PHE A 30 7.23 1.88 -2.14
C PHE A 30 6.24 1.54 -3.26
N PHE A 31 6.09 2.41 -4.26
CA PHE A 31 5.21 2.16 -5.40
C PHE A 31 5.54 0.81 -6.05
N ASP A 32 6.82 0.57 -6.35
CA ASP A 32 7.31 -0.69 -6.94
C ASP A 32 7.08 -1.94 -6.06
N ARG A 33 6.77 -1.76 -4.77
CA ARG A 33 6.43 -2.88 -3.87
C ARG A 33 4.93 -3.16 -3.81
N LEU A 34 4.12 -2.20 -4.21
CA LEU A 34 2.67 -2.28 -4.22
C LEU A 34 2.16 -2.62 -5.62
N ASP A 35 2.87 -2.16 -6.66
CA ASP A 35 2.73 -2.57 -8.05
C ASP A 35 3.17 -4.04 -8.18
N LEU A 36 2.19 -4.95 -8.13
CA LEU A 36 2.44 -6.40 -8.13
C LEU A 36 2.73 -6.92 -9.53
N ASN A 37 2.20 -6.24 -10.55
CA ASN A 37 2.33 -6.65 -11.94
C ASN A 37 3.51 -5.96 -12.67
N GLY A 38 4.07 -4.89 -12.10
CA GLY A 38 5.19 -4.13 -12.63
C GLY A 38 4.85 -3.24 -13.83
N ASP A 39 3.59 -2.84 -14.00
CA ASP A 39 3.13 -2.03 -15.14
C ASP A 39 3.31 -0.51 -14.93
N GLY A 40 3.77 -0.10 -13.75
CA GLY A 40 3.97 1.30 -13.39
C GLY A 40 2.69 2.01 -12.95
N LYS A 41 1.62 1.26 -12.70
CA LYS A 41 0.32 1.70 -12.18
C LYS A 41 -0.04 0.86 -10.96
N LEU A 42 -0.79 1.48 -10.05
CA LEU A 42 -1.32 0.83 -8.88
C LEU A 42 -2.83 0.82 -9.00
N THR A 43 -3.42 -0.36 -9.14
CA THR A 43 -4.88 -0.49 -9.12
C THR A 43 -5.40 -0.59 -7.69
N LEU A 44 -6.69 -0.28 -7.49
CA LEU A 44 -7.36 -0.52 -6.20
C LEU A 44 -7.23 -2.00 -5.78
N GLU A 45 -7.27 -2.92 -6.73
CA GLU A 45 -7.17 -4.37 -6.49
C GLU A 45 -5.77 -4.75 -5.96
N GLU A 46 -4.71 -4.23 -6.57
CA GLU A 46 -3.34 -4.43 -6.11
C GLU A 46 -3.09 -3.79 -4.75
N ALA A 47 -3.61 -2.58 -4.53
CA ALA A 47 -3.54 -1.92 -3.23
C ALA A 47 -4.25 -2.74 -2.14
N GLN A 48 -5.44 -3.28 -2.44
CA GLN A 48 -6.17 -4.16 -1.53
C GLN A 48 -5.43 -5.47 -1.27
N GLU A 49 -4.85 -6.11 -2.29
CA GLU A 49 -4.11 -7.35 -2.13
C GLU A 49 -2.83 -7.13 -1.32
N ALA A 50 -2.09 -6.05 -1.60
CA ALA A 50 -0.89 -5.68 -0.86
C ALA A 50 -1.22 -5.39 0.62
N PHE A 51 -2.31 -4.66 0.89
CA PHE A 51 -2.80 -4.43 2.25
C PHE A 51 -3.25 -5.72 2.93
N LYS A 52 -3.95 -6.60 2.21
CA LYS A 52 -4.40 -7.90 2.73
C LYS A 52 -3.20 -8.78 3.07
N LYS A 53 -2.15 -8.81 2.24
CA LYS A 53 -0.90 -9.52 2.55
C LYS A 53 -0.20 -8.93 3.78
N MET A 54 -0.12 -7.60 3.91
CA MET A 54 0.43 -6.97 5.11
C MET A 54 -0.39 -7.25 6.37
N MET A 55 -1.72 -7.28 6.27
CA MET A 55 -2.60 -7.61 7.39
C MET A 55 -2.56 -9.10 7.73
N GLN A 56 -2.44 -10.01 6.75
CA GLN A 56 -2.31 -11.45 6.99
C GLN A 56 -0.96 -11.83 7.60
N GLN A 57 0.09 -11.06 7.33
CA GLN A 57 1.40 -11.22 7.96
C GLN A 57 1.48 -10.63 9.38
N ARG A 58 0.41 -9.97 9.86
CA ARG A 58 0.32 -9.46 11.23
C ARG A 58 -0.82 -10.19 11.95
N PRO A 59 -0.56 -10.96 13.02
CA PRO A 59 -1.66 -11.60 13.75
C PRO A 59 -2.64 -10.54 14.25
N PRO A 60 -3.96 -10.75 14.13
CA PRO A 60 -4.97 -9.78 14.56
C PRO A 60 -4.95 -9.69 16.09
N GLY A 61 -4.23 -8.70 16.64
CA GLY A 61 -4.17 -8.48 18.08
C GLY A 61 -3.03 -7.60 18.64
N GLY A 62 -2.07 -7.15 17.82
CA GLY A 62 -0.94 -6.35 18.31
C GLY A 62 -1.10 -4.86 18.07
N GLY A 63 -1.68 -4.12 19.01
CA GLY A 63 -1.53 -2.66 19.07
C GLY A 63 -0.08 -2.26 19.40
N GLY A 64 0.36 -1.12 18.86
CA GLY A 64 1.61 -0.45 19.27
C GLY A 64 2.70 -0.47 18.20
N GLY A 65 3.25 0.72 17.88
CA GLY A 65 4.36 0.92 16.94
C GLY A 65 5.74 0.55 17.51
N PRO A 66 6.81 1.29 17.16
CA PRO A 66 7.81 0.89 16.16
C PRO A 66 9.18 0.49 16.77
N GLY A 67 9.92 -0.37 16.08
CA GLY A 67 11.30 -0.78 16.42
C GLY A 67 11.47 -2.28 16.17
N GLY A 68 12.52 -2.82 15.56
CA GLY A 68 13.86 -2.33 15.23
C GLY A 68 14.76 -3.57 15.22
N GLY A 69 15.68 -3.68 14.24
CA GLY A 69 16.74 -4.71 14.22
C GLY A 69 16.26 -6.11 13.79
N GLY A 70 16.90 -6.83 12.88
CA GLY A 70 18.33 -6.92 12.65
C GLY A 70 18.80 -8.31 13.08
N ALA A 71 19.28 -9.08 12.10
CA ALA A 71 20.18 -10.23 12.20
C ALA A 71 19.77 -11.44 13.07
N GLY A 72 19.89 -12.61 12.44
CA GLY A 72 19.86 -13.94 13.06
C GLY A 72 19.98 -15.00 11.98
#